data_AF-A0A538DZN3-F1
#
_entry.id   AF-A0A538DZN3-F1
#
_cell.length_a   1.000
_cell.length_b   1.000
_cell.length_c   1.000
_cell.angle_alpha   90.00
_cell.angle_beta   90.00
_cell.angle_gamma   90.00
#
_symmetry.space_group_name_H-M   'P 1'
#
loop_
_entity.id
_entity.type
_entity.pdbx_description
1 polymer ?
#
loop_
_entity_poly.entity_id
_entity_poly.type
_entity_poly.pdbx_seq_one_letter_code
_entity_poly.pdbx_strand_id
1 'polypeptide(L)'
;MLVSQLPDGTPVTSPYAPNFLLAGGRIDLPDDLPSLALRALDRINADNSEWRELWEEDPDSYAQAVAALLLVRVPLERASR
;
A
#
# COMPACT_ATOMS: atom_id res chain seq x y z
N MET A 1 -6.40 -1.90 -0.62
CA MET A 1 -7.46 -1.60 -1.61
C MET A 1 -6.90 -1.28 -2.98
N LEU A 2 -5.82 -0.50 -3.12
CA LEU A 2 -5.18 -0.25 -4.43
C LEU A 2 -4.56 -1.51 -5.05
N VAL A 3 -3.73 -2.22 -4.29
CA VAL A 3 -3.01 -3.42 -4.74
C VAL A 3 -3.95 -4.52 -5.25
N SER A 4 -5.14 -4.66 -4.69
CA SER A 4 -6.14 -5.64 -5.13
C SER A 4 -6.75 -5.32 -6.50
N GLN A 5 -6.56 -4.09 -7.00
CA GLN A 5 -7.04 -3.66 -8.31
C GLN A 5 -5.98 -3.87 -9.41
N LEU A 6 -4.74 -4.18 -9.04
CA LEU A 6 -3.68 -4.48 -9.99
C LEU A 6 -3.89 -5.86 -10.62
N PRO A 7 -3.29 -6.12 -11.80
CA PRO A 7 -3.17 -7.48 -12.33
C PRO A 7 -2.60 -8.42 -11.26
N ASP A 8 -3.24 -9.59 -11.09
CA ASP A 8 -2.89 -10.60 -10.07
C ASP A 8 -2.91 -10.10 -8.60
N GLY A 9 -3.56 -8.97 -8.34
CA GLY A 9 -3.74 -8.43 -7.00
C GLY A 9 -4.56 -9.36 -6.10
N THR A 10 -4.19 -9.44 -4.81
CA THR A 10 -4.94 -10.23 -3.83
C THR A 10 -6.32 -9.61 -3.59
N PRO A 11 -7.43 -10.38 -3.70
CA PRO A 11 -8.77 -9.88 -3.45
C PRO A 11 -8.93 -9.29 -2.04
N VAL A 12 -9.76 -8.25 -1.90
CA VAL A 12 -10.10 -7.70 -0.60
C VAL A 12 -11.08 -8.63 0.10
N THR A 13 -10.75 -9.05 1.33
CA THR A 13 -11.58 -9.96 2.15
C THR A 13 -12.10 -9.30 3.42
N SER A 14 -11.78 -8.02 3.65
CA SER A 14 -12.15 -7.32 4.87
C SER A 14 -13.68 -7.17 4.99
N PRO A 15 -14.28 -7.44 6.17
CA PRO A 15 -15.71 -7.20 6.40
C PRO A 15 -16.08 -5.71 6.34
N TYR A 16 -15.09 -4.82 6.41
CA TYR A 16 -15.26 -3.37 6.30
C TYR A 16 -15.07 -2.86 4.86
N ALA A 17 -14.88 -3.75 3.88
CA ALA A 17 -14.75 -3.36 2.49
C ALA A 17 -16.11 -3.00 1.87
N PRO A 18 -16.15 -2.06 0.92
CA PRO A 18 -17.32 -1.85 0.09
C PRO A 18 -17.80 -3.15 -0.58
N ASN A 19 -19.11 -3.40 -0.57
CA ASN A 19 -19.71 -4.64 -1.11
C ASN A 19 -19.28 -4.94 -2.56
N PHE A 20 -19.16 -3.91 -3.41
CA PHE A 20 -18.76 -4.12 -4.80
C PHE A 20 -17.35 -4.70 -4.93
N LEU A 21 -16.44 -4.39 -4.00
CA LEU A 21 -15.09 -4.97 -4.00
C LEU A 21 -15.09 -6.42 -3.52
N LEU A 22 -15.96 -6.76 -2.56
CA LEU A 22 -16.17 -8.14 -2.12
C LEU A 22 -16.78 -9.01 -3.24
N ALA A 23 -17.58 -8.40 -4.11
CA ALA A 23 -18.17 -9.05 -5.28
C ALA A 23 -17.23 -9.08 -6.50
N GLY A 24 -15.96 -8.70 -6.36
CA GLY A 24 -14.97 -8.71 -7.45
C GLY A 24 -15.08 -7.52 -8.43
N GLY A 25 -15.84 -6.49 -8.08
CA GLY A 25 -15.91 -5.25 -8.83
C GLY A 25 -14.56 -4.54 -8.92
N ARG A 26 -14.33 -3.86 -10.05
CA ARG A 26 -13.10 -3.12 -10.33
C ARG A 26 -13.33 -1.62 -10.28
N ILE A 27 -12.31 -0.90 -9.84
CA ILE A 27 -12.24 0.55 -9.92
C ILE A 27 -11.39 0.89 -11.14
N ASP A 28 -11.88 1.80 -11.99
CA ASP A 28 -11.08 2.37 -13.06
C ASP A 28 -10.06 3.35 -12.43
N LEU A 29 -8.79 2.97 -12.48
CA LEU A 29 -7.71 3.70 -11.83
C LEU A 29 -6.73 4.19 -12.91
N PRO A 30 -6.23 5.43 -12.80
CA PRO A 30 -5.21 5.92 -13.72
C PRO A 30 -3.96 5.04 -13.74
N ASP A 31 -3.39 4.84 -14.94
CA ASP A 31 -2.21 4.00 -15.13
C ASP A 31 -0.96 4.52 -14.40
N ASP A 32 -0.91 5.81 -14.07
CA ASP A 32 0.19 6.44 -13.33
C ASP A 32 0.05 6.32 -11.80
N LEU A 33 -1.10 5.84 -11.30
CA LEU A 33 -1.38 5.74 -9.88
C LEU A 33 -0.41 4.83 -9.12
N PRO A 34 0.05 3.67 -9.64
CA PRO A 34 1.09 2.87 -8.99
C PRO A 34 2.38 3.68 -8.74
N SER A 35 2.81 4.48 -9.72
CA SER A 35 4.00 5.32 -9.58
C SER A 35 3.80 6.44 -8.56
N LEU A 36 2.62 7.06 -8.54
CA LEU A 36 2.27 8.07 -7.52
C LEU A 36 2.21 7.47 -6.11
N ALA A 37 1.68 6.25 -5.97
CA ALA A 37 1.63 5.54 -4.70
C ALA A 37 3.04 5.21 -4.19
N LEU A 38 3.96 4.75 -5.05
CA LEU A 38 5.36 4.52 -4.67
C LEU A 38 6.03 5.80 -4.13
N ARG A 39 5.85 6.93 -4.82
CA ARG A 39 6.36 8.23 -4.36
C ARG A 39 5.79 8.64 -3.00
N ALA A 40 4.52 8.34 -2.75
CA ALA A 40 3.90 8.61 -1.45
C ALA A 40 4.50 7.71 -0.35
N LEU A 41 4.71 6.42 -0.64
CA LEU A 41 5.37 5.48 0.27
C LEU A 41 6.80 5.92 0.60
N ASP A 42 7.56 6.39 -0.39
CA ASP A 42 8.91 6.94 -0.18
C ASP A 42 8.87 8.16 0.75
N ARG A 43 7.89 9.05 0.57
CA ARG A 43 7.75 10.25 1.40
C ARG A 43 7.41 9.94 2.85
N ILE A 44 6.52 8.96 3.10
CA ILE A 44 6.16 8.59 4.48
C ILE A 44 7.24 7.75 5.16
N ASN A 45 8.11 7.07 4.42
CA ASN A 45 9.21 6.29 4.98
C ASN A 45 10.53 7.08 5.07
N ALA A 46 10.53 8.36 4.67
CA ALA A 46 11.70 9.22 4.75
C ALA A 46 12.12 9.48 6.21
N ASP A 47 13.40 9.78 6.43
CA ASP A 47 13.98 10.00 7.76
C ASP A 47 13.29 11.12 8.57
N ASN A 48 12.65 12.08 7.91
CA ASN A 48 12.02 13.26 8.50
C ASN A 48 10.48 13.23 8.44
N SER A 49 9.88 12.03 8.47
CA SER A 49 8.43 11.89 8.44
C SER A 49 7.86 11.67 9.84
N GLU A 50 6.75 12.34 10.14
CA GLU A 50 5.96 12.10 11.36
C GLU A 50 5.56 10.63 11.51
N TRP A 51 5.37 9.92 10.40
CA TRP A 51 5.08 8.48 10.42
C TRP A 51 6.26 7.70 11.00
N ARG A 52 7.48 7.98 10.54
CA ARG A 52 8.66 7.30 11.03
C ARG A 52 8.93 7.66 12.49
N GLU A 53 8.86 8.94 12.83
CA GLU A 53 9.02 9.41 14.22
C GLU A 53 8.07 8.68 15.17
N LEU A 54 6.80 8.52 14.79
CA LEU A 54 5.80 7.78 15.56
C LEU A 54 6.15 6.30 15.75
N TRP A 55 6.63 5.61 14.70
CA TRP A 55 6.91 4.17 14.77
C TRP A 55 8.28 3.84 15.37
N GLU A 56 9.22 4.79 15.39
CA GLU A 56 10.53 4.65 16.05
C GLU A 56 10.46 4.80 17.58
N GLU A 57 9.30 5.19 18.14
CA GLU A 57 9.08 5.23 19.60
C GLU A 57 9.33 3.88 20.29
N ASP A 58 9.12 2.77 19.57
CA ASP A 58 9.41 1.41 20.01
C ASP A 58 10.35 0.70 18.99
N PRO A 59 11.47 0.09 19.45
CA PRO A 59 12.50 -0.46 18.57
C PRO A 59 12.02 -1.52 17.56
N ASP A 60 11.03 -2.33 17.95
CA ASP A 60 10.53 -3.42 17.10
C ASP A 60 9.38 -2.94 16.19
N SER A 61 8.73 -1.85 16.56
CA SER A 61 7.54 -1.33 15.90
C SER A 61 7.85 -0.71 14.54
N TYR A 62 8.98 0.02 14.40
CA TYR A 62 9.39 0.55 13.10
C TYR A 62 9.71 -0.55 12.09
N ALA A 63 10.45 -1.58 12.48
CA ALA A 63 10.78 -2.70 11.60
C ALA A 63 9.52 -3.44 11.12
N GLN A 64 8.53 -3.63 12.00
CA GLN A 64 7.24 -4.22 11.66
C GLN A 64 6.42 -3.32 10.73
N ALA A 65 6.41 -2.00 10.98
CA ALA A 65 5.73 -1.03 10.15
C ALA A 65 6.32 -0.99 8.73
N VAL A 66 7.64 -1.02 8.60
CA VAL A 66 8.35 -1.13 7.32
C VAL A 66 8.02 -2.45 6.62
N ALA A 67 7.99 -3.58 7.35
CA ALA A 67 7.60 -4.87 6.79
C ALA A 67 6.16 -4.84 6.24
N ALA A 68 5.24 -4.17 6.93
CA ALA A 68 3.87 -3.97 6.44
C ALA A 68 3.82 -3.09 5.18
N LEU A 69 4.65 -2.04 5.09
CA LEU A 69 4.76 -1.22 3.87
C LEU A 69 5.25 -2.04 2.67
N LEU A 70 6.18 -2.99 2.88
CA LEU A 70 6.72 -3.82 1.80
C LEU A 70 5.64 -4.71 1.14
N LEU A 71 4.63 -5.15 1.89
CA LEU A 71 3.49 -5.90 1.34
C LEU A 71 2.69 -5.10 0.31
N VAL A 72 2.73 -3.77 0.41
CA VAL A 72 2.07 -2.86 -0.54
C VAL A 72 3.03 -2.39 -1.63
N ARG A 73 4.29 -2.11 -1.26
CA ARG A 73 5.30 -1.59 -2.19
C ARG A 73 5.62 -2.57 -3.32
N VAL A 74 5.88 -3.83 -2.99
CA VAL A 74 6.33 -4.84 -3.97
C VAL A 74 5.33 -5.02 -5.12
N PRO A 75 4.02 -5.15 -4.89
CA PRO A 75 3.03 -5.17 -5.98
C PRO A 75 3.01 -3.90 -6.84
N LEU A 76 3.16 -2.72 -6.23
CA LEU A 76 3.17 -1.44 -6.96
C LEU A 76 4.40 -1.30 -7.87
N GLU A 77 5.56 -1.77 -7.42
CA GLU A 77 6.79 -1.81 -8.23
C GLU A 77 6.64 -2.72 -9.45
N ARG A 78 5.91 -3.83 -9.34
CA ARG A 78 5.62 -4.71 -10.49
C ARG A 78 4.68 -4.07 -11.49
N ALA A 79 3.66 -3.35 -11.00
CA ALA A 79 2.68 -2.67 -11.84
C ALA A 79 3.21 -1.38 -12.50
N SER A 80 4.38 -0.88 -12.07
CA SER A 80 5.01 0.33 -12.61
C SER A 80 6.11 0.05 -13.64
N ARG A 81 6.32 -1.23 -14.02
CA ARG A 81 7.30 -1.66 -15.03
C ARG A 81 6.62 -1.92 -16.36
#